data_AF-A0A4S9KD77-F1
#
_entry.id   AF-A0A4S9KD77-F1
#
_cell.length_a   1.000
_cell.length_b   1.000
_cell.length_c   1.000
_cell.angle_alpha   90.00
_cell.angle_beta   90.00
_cell.angle_gamma   90.00
#
_symmetry.space_group_name_H-M   'P 1'
#
loop_
_entity.id
_entity.type
_entity.pdbx_description
1 polymer ?
#
loop_
_entity_poly.entity_id
_entity_poly.type
_entity_poly.pdbx_seq_one_letter_code
_entity_poly.pdbx_strand_id
1 'polypeptide(L)'
;MSANPTSCKVVLAANIAKKLQAEVADGLAKLDRKPHLVGFLANKDPAARMYADWTGKTCIDNGFAFTLRECEREELEEAIRDANADDTVDGILVYYPVFNSSRDRTIQYIVDMHKDVEGLSPKLINNMYQNIRFLDPPHNTQKSILPCTPLAMIKILEYLNIYNTILDYGKRLWGRRITVINRSEVVGRPLAALLANDGAEVYSVDVTGVQRFSRGQGLRNQQHVVEEKPDMTMEDCLAISDVVISGVPGDKFKVPVEKIRDGAVCINFSSEKVSSPLNARFEETIEKEKENGEADMTTQHEQNFTPAVKEHASIYVPAVGKVTIMILLRNLLVCTAMARYFRSLTPSQLSALKSLETPSNISNHPIASEENTSTPPIDSMLSSSILPERIDKTNVETLLNETADELKRMVQNNPDVDAKPAEAIERAGTVEEAVPAGKAAA
;
A
#
# COMPACT_ATOMS: atom_id res chain seq x y z
N MET A 1 41.36 -2.91 14.80
CA MET A 1 40.28 -1.92 14.99
C MET A 1 39.06 -2.69 15.44
N SER A 2 38.68 -2.66 16.72
CA SER A 2 37.42 -3.27 17.14
C SER A 2 36.29 -2.39 16.63
N ALA A 3 35.50 -2.90 15.69
CA ALA A 3 34.26 -2.25 15.30
C ALA A 3 33.43 -2.06 16.58
N ASN A 4 32.99 -0.82 16.84
CA ASN A 4 31.98 -0.59 17.88
C ASN A 4 30.79 -1.49 17.56
N PRO A 5 30.25 -2.25 18.54
CA PRO A 5 29.10 -3.08 18.28
C PRO A 5 27.97 -2.19 17.78
N THR A 6 27.54 -2.43 16.54
CA THR A 6 26.40 -1.75 15.92
C THR A 6 25.19 -2.03 16.82
N SER A 7 24.75 -1.04 17.58
CA SER A 7 23.60 -1.23 18.47
C SER A 7 22.33 -1.22 17.62
N CYS A 8 21.85 -2.40 17.21
CA CYS A 8 20.57 -2.52 16.52
C CYS A 8 19.42 -2.11 17.46
N LYS A 9 18.62 -1.14 17.02
CA LYS A 9 17.41 -0.73 17.75
C LYS A 9 16.24 -1.62 17.37
N VAL A 10 15.73 -2.41 18.31
CA VAL A 10 14.49 -3.18 18.12
C VAL A 10 13.28 -2.27 18.34
N VAL A 11 12.39 -2.17 17.35
CA VAL A 11 11.16 -1.37 17.42
C VAL A 11 9.95 -2.28 17.31
N LEU A 12 9.15 -2.32 18.39
CA LEU A 12 7.95 -3.14 18.45
C LEU A 12 6.76 -2.45 17.77
N ALA A 13 5.95 -3.22 17.03
CA ALA A 13 4.71 -2.75 16.40
C ALA A 13 3.77 -2.00 17.37
N ALA A 14 3.74 -2.39 18.64
CA ALA A 14 2.93 -1.73 19.67
C ALA A 14 3.27 -0.23 19.82
N ASN A 15 4.54 0.15 19.72
CA ASN A 15 4.96 1.55 19.86
C ASN A 15 4.50 2.40 18.67
N ILE A 16 4.51 1.81 17.48
CA ILE A 16 4.07 2.46 16.24
C ILE A 16 2.54 2.60 16.24
N ALA A 17 1.84 1.55 16.66
CA ALA A 17 0.38 1.49 16.73
C ALA A 17 -0.23 2.58 17.62
N LYS A 18 0.45 3.00 18.71
CA LYS A 18 -0.03 4.08 19.60
C LYS A 18 -0.34 5.38 18.87
N LYS A 19 0.45 5.76 17.85
CA LYS A 19 0.18 6.99 17.08
C LYS A 19 -1.05 6.85 16.19
N LEU A 20 -1.23 5.67 15.60
CA LEU A 20 -2.41 5.36 14.77
C LEU A 20 -3.68 5.25 15.61
N GLN A 21 -3.57 4.78 16.85
CA GLN A 21 -4.69 4.67 17.78
C GLN A 21 -5.38 6.02 18.00
N ALA A 22 -4.62 7.11 18.14
CA ALA A 22 -5.18 8.46 18.27
C ALA A 22 -5.95 8.88 17.01
N GLU A 23 -5.40 8.65 15.82
CA GLU A 23 -6.07 8.94 14.54
C GLU A 23 -7.38 8.14 14.39
N VAL A 24 -7.37 6.87 14.80
CA VAL A 24 -8.55 6.00 14.78
C VAL A 24 -9.60 6.49 15.77
N ALA A 25 -9.21 6.87 16.98
CA ALA A 25 -10.12 7.41 17.99
C ALA A 25 -10.80 8.71 17.51
N ASP A 26 -10.02 9.63 16.92
CA ASP A 26 -10.54 10.89 16.37
C ASP A 26 -11.52 10.66 15.20
N GLY A 27 -11.26 9.64 14.38
CA GLY A 27 -12.16 9.25 13.30
C GLY A 27 -13.44 8.60 13.81
N LEU A 28 -13.35 7.74 14.82
CA LEU A 28 -14.49 7.10 15.46
C LEU A 28 -15.41 8.12 16.13
N ALA A 29 -14.85 9.14 16.78
CA ALA A 29 -15.61 10.20 17.45
C ALA A 29 -16.51 11.02 16.51
N LYS A 30 -16.27 10.96 15.19
CA LYS A 30 -17.08 11.63 14.16
C LYS A 30 -18.28 10.80 13.69
N LEU A 31 -18.43 9.57 14.18
CA LEU A 31 -19.50 8.65 13.78
C LEU A 31 -20.55 8.55 14.89
N ASP A 32 -21.82 8.51 14.47
CA ASP A 32 -22.97 8.46 15.39
C ASP A 32 -23.18 7.08 16.03
N ARG A 33 -22.52 6.05 15.49
CA ARG A 33 -22.61 4.66 15.97
C ARG A 33 -21.26 3.98 15.86
N LYS A 34 -21.08 2.92 16.64
CA LYS A 34 -19.91 2.03 16.55
C LYS A 34 -19.94 1.30 15.21
N PRO A 35 -18.90 1.43 14.36
CA PRO A 35 -18.78 0.60 13.19
C PRO A 35 -18.61 -0.87 13.58
N HIS A 36 -19.25 -1.75 12.82
CA HIS A 36 -19.25 -3.18 13.07
C HIS A 36 -18.40 -3.91 12.03
N LEU A 37 -17.33 -4.54 12.50
CA LEU A 37 -16.48 -5.42 11.72
C LEU A 37 -16.90 -6.88 11.93
N VAL A 38 -17.13 -7.60 10.84
CA VAL A 38 -17.33 -9.04 10.85
C VAL A 38 -16.07 -9.73 10.31
N GLY A 39 -15.45 -10.57 11.13
CA GLY A 39 -14.33 -11.42 10.72
C GLY A 39 -14.81 -12.83 10.36
N PHE A 40 -14.30 -13.41 9.29
CA PHE A 40 -14.60 -14.78 8.86
C PHE A 40 -13.38 -15.68 9.00
N LEU A 41 -13.46 -16.65 9.92
CA LEU A 41 -12.43 -17.67 10.14
C LEU A 41 -12.92 -19.00 9.58
N ALA A 42 -12.33 -19.42 8.46
CA ALA A 42 -12.71 -20.63 7.73
C ALA A 42 -11.56 -21.62 7.55
N ASN A 43 -10.55 -21.53 8.43
CA ASN A 43 -9.43 -22.45 8.48
C ASN A 43 -9.16 -22.88 9.93
N LYS A 44 -8.38 -23.95 10.10
CA LYS A 44 -8.02 -24.51 11.41
C LYS A 44 -6.61 -24.10 11.85
N ASP A 45 -6.05 -23.04 11.27
CA ASP A 45 -4.70 -22.58 11.60
C ASP A 45 -4.72 -21.88 12.97
N PRO A 46 -3.99 -22.39 13.99
CA PRO A 46 -3.91 -21.76 15.30
C PRO A 46 -3.43 -20.30 15.24
N ALA A 47 -2.58 -19.95 14.28
CA ALA A 47 -2.10 -18.59 14.13
C ALA A 47 -3.16 -17.65 13.56
N ALA A 48 -3.96 -18.13 12.60
CA ALA A 48 -5.11 -17.37 12.11
C ALA A 48 -6.13 -17.14 13.22
N ARG A 49 -6.37 -18.15 14.07
CA ARG A 49 -7.22 -18.03 15.25
C ARG A 49 -6.69 -16.98 16.23
N MET A 50 -5.41 -17.04 16.61
CA MET A 50 -4.83 -16.05 17.51
C MET A 50 -4.90 -14.63 16.94
N TYR A 51 -4.62 -14.48 15.64
CA TYR A 51 -4.75 -13.19 14.96
C TYR A 51 -6.21 -12.69 14.95
N ALA A 52 -7.18 -13.59 14.81
CA ALA A 52 -8.60 -13.26 14.91
C ALA A 52 -8.98 -12.78 16.32
N ASP A 53 -8.54 -13.48 17.35
CA ASP A 53 -8.77 -13.10 18.75
C ASP A 53 -8.13 -11.73 19.06
N TRP A 54 -6.90 -11.48 18.60
CA TRP A 54 -6.25 -10.18 18.74
C TRP A 54 -6.97 -9.07 17.98
N THR A 55 -7.46 -9.36 16.78
CA THR A 55 -8.26 -8.40 15.99
C THR A 55 -9.52 -8.04 16.77
N GLY A 56 -10.25 -9.03 17.27
CA GLY A 56 -11.47 -8.81 18.04
C GLY A 56 -11.25 -8.01 19.31
N LYS A 57 -10.24 -8.40 20.10
CA LYS A 57 -9.83 -7.64 21.30
C LYS A 57 -9.51 -6.19 20.95
N THR A 58 -8.71 -5.97 19.91
CA THR A 58 -8.30 -4.63 19.50
C THR A 58 -9.47 -3.78 18.99
N CYS A 59 -10.43 -4.38 18.28
CA CYS A 59 -11.66 -3.69 17.88
C CYS A 59 -12.43 -3.20 19.10
N ILE A 60 -12.70 -4.09 20.06
CA ILE A 60 -13.48 -3.80 21.26
C ILE A 60 -12.77 -2.74 22.12
N ASP A 61 -11.46 -2.91 22.36
CA ASP A 61 -10.64 -1.98 23.16
C ASP A 61 -10.61 -0.55 22.55
N ASN A 62 -10.83 -0.43 21.23
CA ASN A 62 -10.85 0.85 20.53
C ASN A 62 -12.26 1.34 20.18
N GLY A 63 -13.31 0.75 20.78
CA GLY A 63 -14.68 1.25 20.67
C GLY A 63 -15.46 0.78 19.45
N PHE A 64 -14.94 -0.19 18.68
CA PHE A 64 -15.62 -0.80 17.54
C PHE A 64 -16.44 -2.02 17.98
N ALA A 65 -17.48 -2.36 17.20
CA ALA A 65 -18.17 -3.63 17.34
C ALA A 65 -17.45 -4.70 16.50
N PHE A 66 -17.36 -5.91 17.02
CA PHE A 66 -16.70 -7.02 16.34
C PHE A 66 -17.48 -8.32 16.53
N THR A 67 -17.65 -9.06 15.43
CA THR A 67 -18.19 -10.42 15.44
C THR A 67 -17.23 -11.34 14.68
N LEU A 68 -16.77 -12.41 15.33
CA LEU A 68 -16.08 -13.51 14.65
C LEU A 68 -17.11 -14.55 14.23
N ARG A 69 -17.18 -14.83 12.92
CA ARG A 69 -17.96 -15.92 12.35
C ARG A 69 -17.00 -17.05 11.97
N GLU A 70 -17.08 -18.15 12.70
CA GLU A 70 -16.43 -19.41 12.32
C GLU A 70 -17.39 -20.16 11.39
N CYS A 71 -16.92 -20.53 10.19
CA CYS A 71 -17.72 -21.28 9.22
C CYS A 71 -16.85 -22.33 8.52
N GLU A 72 -17.50 -23.34 7.93
CA GLU A 72 -16.77 -24.25 7.05
C GLU A 72 -16.34 -23.50 5.78
N ARG A 73 -15.18 -23.88 5.23
CA ARG A 73 -14.61 -23.19 4.06
C ARG A 73 -15.55 -23.20 2.87
N GLU A 74 -16.34 -24.25 2.69
CA GLU A 74 -17.32 -24.37 1.60
C GLU A 74 -18.52 -23.42 1.75
N GLU A 75 -18.85 -22.97 2.97
CA GLU A 75 -19.97 -22.08 3.29
C GLU A 75 -19.57 -20.60 3.30
N LEU A 76 -18.25 -20.32 3.27
CA LEU A 76 -17.70 -18.97 3.41
C LEU A 76 -18.27 -17.97 2.40
N GLU A 77 -18.43 -18.38 1.14
CA GLU A 77 -18.95 -17.49 0.09
C GLU A 77 -20.37 -17.02 0.40
N GLU A 78 -21.25 -17.92 0.83
CA GLU A 78 -22.63 -17.58 1.20
C GLU A 78 -22.66 -16.65 2.42
N ALA A 79 -21.85 -16.98 3.44
CA ALA A 79 -21.77 -16.19 4.66
C ALA A 79 -21.26 -14.76 4.40
N ILE A 80 -20.34 -14.57 3.44
CA ILE A 80 -19.88 -13.23 3.01
C ILE A 80 -21.00 -12.49 2.26
N ARG A 81 -21.75 -13.17 1.39
CA ARG A 81 -22.88 -12.55 0.66
C ARG A 81 -23.95 -12.04 1.62
N ASP A 82 -24.26 -12.79 2.66
CA ASP A 82 -25.18 -12.37 3.71
C ASP A 82 -24.65 -11.13 4.45
N ALA A 83 -23.37 -11.12 4.81
CA ALA A 83 -22.75 -9.96 5.46
C ALA A 83 -22.66 -8.73 4.54
N ASN A 84 -22.51 -8.92 3.22
CA ASN A 84 -22.57 -7.83 2.25
C ASN A 84 -23.96 -7.18 2.22
N ALA A 85 -25.03 -7.98 2.30
CA ALA A 85 -26.41 -7.50 2.31
C ALA A 85 -26.85 -6.89 3.66
N ASP A 86 -26.16 -7.21 4.76
CA ASP A 86 -26.50 -6.73 6.10
C ASP A 86 -26.07 -5.27 6.35
N ASP A 87 -27.04 -4.37 6.48
CA ASP A 87 -26.82 -2.94 6.75
C ASP A 87 -26.23 -2.63 8.13
N THR A 88 -26.24 -3.60 9.04
CA THR A 88 -25.60 -3.49 10.36
C THR A 88 -24.10 -3.81 10.32
N VAL A 89 -23.58 -4.31 9.19
CA VAL A 89 -22.17 -4.62 8.97
C VAL A 89 -21.51 -3.51 8.16
N ASP A 90 -20.46 -2.91 8.72
CA ASP A 90 -19.69 -1.83 8.08
C ASP A 90 -18.39 -2.30 7.45
N GLY A 91 -17.88 -3.45 7.90
CA GLY A 91 -16.66 -4.04 7.38
C GLY A 91 -16.63 -5.54 7.47
N ILE A 92 -15.89 -6.15 6.55
CA ILE A 92 -15.67 -7.59 6.42
C ILE A 92 -14.16 -7.84 6.32
N LEU A 93 -13.69 -8.79 7.11
CA LEU A 93 -12.31 -9.29 7.13
C LEU A 93 -12.33 -10.81 6.95
N VAL A 94 -11.47 -11.36 6.10
CA VAL A 94 -11.36 -12.81 5.89
C VAL A 94 -9.98 -13.29 6.32
N TYR A 95 -9.91 -14.31 7.18
CA TYR A 95 -8.64 -14.88 7.63
C TYR A 95 -8.11 -15.90 6.63
N TYR A 96 -7.19 -15.47 5.76
CA TYR A 96 -6.50 -16.31 4.78
C TYR A 96 -5.33 -17.10 5.39
N PRO A 97 -4.88 -18.20 4.73
CA PRO A 97 -5.48 -18.84 3.56
C PRO A 97 -6.72 -19.67 3.93
N VAL A 98 -7.68 -19.80 3.01
CA VAL A 98 -8.89 -20.61 3.21
C VAL A 98 -8.79 -21.91 2.42
N PHE A 99 -8.54 -21.81 1.12
CA PHE A 99 -8.43 -22.93 0.20
C PHE A 99 -6.99 -23.24 -0.23
N ASN A 100 -6.02 -22.35 0.05
CA ASN A 100 -4.65 -22.44 -0.45
C ASN A 100 -4.57 -22.55 -1.98
N SER A 101 -5.48 -21.87 -2.68
CA SER A 101 -5.55 -21.87 -4.15
C SER A 101 -6.02 -20.53 -4.68
N SER A 102 -6.14 -20.40 -6.00
CA SER A 102 -6.73 -19.21 -6.66
C SER A 102 -8.15 -18.91 -6.18
N ARG A 103 -8.86 -19.88 -5.57
CA ARG A 103 -10.18 -19.67 -4.98
C ARG A 103 -10.18 -18.62 -3.88
N ASP A 104 -9.09 -18.45 -3.13
CA ASP A 104 -8.96 -17.39 -2.11
C ASP A 104 -9.07 -16.00 -2.74
N ARG A 105 -8.57 -15.84 -3.97
CA ARG A 105 -8.73 -14.61 -4.75
C ARG A 105 -10.18 -14.39 -5.16
N THR A 106 -10.91 -15.44 -5.53
CA THR A 106 -12.35 -15.33 -5.80
C THR A 106 -13.10 -14.85 -4.56
N ILE A 107 -12.75 -15.34 -3.36
CA ILE A 107 -13.32 -14.87 -2.10
C ILE A 107 -13.06 -13.37 -1.89
N GLN A 108 -11.85 -12.88 -2.17
CA GLN A 108 -11.52 -11.45 -2.10
C GLN A 108 -12.44 -10.60 -3.00
N TYR A 109 -12.86 -11.14 -4.15
CA TYR A 109 -13.69 -10.43 -5.12
C TYR A 109 -15.19 -10.42 -4.75
N ILE A 110 -15.60 -11.29 -3.84
CA ILE A 110 -16.99 -11.39 -3.38
C ILE A 110 -17.29 -10.35 -2.29
N VAL A 111 -16.29 -9.95 -1.49
CA VAL A 111 -16.45 -8.91 -0.47
C VAL A 111 -16.82 -7.58 -1.13
N ASP A 112 -17.89 -6.93 -0.67
CA ASP A 112 -18.31 -5.63 -1.18
C ASP A 112 -17.18 -4.61 -0.97
N MET A 113 -16.82 -3.88 -2.03
CA MET A 113 -15.76 -2.87 -2.00
C MET A 113 -15.94 -1.85 -0.86
N HIS A 114 -17.18 -1.52 -0.48
CA HIS A 114 -17.48 -0.58 0.58
C HIS A 114 -17.41 -1.17 1.99
N LYS A 115 -17.25 -2.49 2.11
CA LYS A 115 -17.05 -3.21 3.37
C LYS A 115 -15.69 -3.92 3.43
N ASP A 116 -14.95 -3.96 2.35
CA ASP A 116 -13.61 -4.54 2.28
C ASP A 116 -12.60 -3.68 3.06
N VAL A 117 -12.38 -3.99 4.34
CA VAL A 117 -11.45 -3.22 5.18
C VAL A 117 -9.99 -3.57 4.92
N GLU A 118 -9.74 -4.70 4.25
CA GLU A 118 -8.40 -5.15 3.87
C GLU A 118 -7.91 -4.48 2.59
N GLY A 119 -8.82 -3.97 1.75
CA GLY A 119 -8.53 -3.29 0.50
C GLY A 119 -8.11 -4.24 -0.62
N LEU A 120 -8.64 -5.46 -0.63
CA LEU A 120 -8.29 -6.55 -1.56
C LEU A 120 -9.17 -6.61 -2.81
N SER A 121 -10.25 -5.83 -2.88
CA SER A 121 -11.12 -5.79 -4.05
C SER A 121 -10.34 -5.33 -5.29
N PRO A 122 -10.65 -5.88 -6.48
CA PRO A 122 -9.93 -5.55 -7.72
C PRO A 122 -9.85 -4.05 -8.00
N LYS A 123 -10.92 -3.31 -7.70
CA LYS A 123 -11.00 -1.87 -7.95
C LYS A 123 -10.04 -1.10 -7.05
N LEU A 124 -9.98 -1.41 -5.75
CA LEU A 124 -9.09 -0.72 -4.79
C LEU A 124 -7.62 -1.01 -5.09
N ILE A 125 -7.31 -2.27 -5.43
CA ILE A 125 -5.97 -2.68 -5.87
C ILE A 125 -5.58 -1.97 -7.17
N ASN A 126 -6.47 -1.91 -8.15
CA ASN A 126 -6.21 -1.21 -9.41
C ASN A 126 -5.98 0.29 -9.17
N ASN A 127 -6.82 0.93 -8.35
CA ASN A 127 -6.66 2.33 -8.00
C ASN A 127 -5.30 2.60 -7.35
N MET A 128 -4.86 1.73 -6.44
CA MET A 128 -3.53 1.80 -5.85
C MET A 128 -2.43 1.76 -6.92
N TYR A 129 -2.46 0.79 -7.84
CA TYR A 129 -1.45 0.68 -8.90
C TYR A 129 -1.45 1.89 -9.84
N GLN A 130 -2.63 2.42 -10.16
CA GLN A 130 -2.83 3.60 -11.01
C GLN A 130 -2.66 4.93 -10.27
N ASN A 131 -2.28 4.92 -8.98
CA ASN A 131 -2.21 6.12 -8.13
C ASN A 131 -3.52 6.93 -8.05
N ILE A 132 -4.67 6.32 -8.29
CA ILE A 132 -6.00 6.93 -8.14
C ILE A 132 -6.32 7.04 -6.66
N ARG A 133 -6.49 8.27 -6.17
CA ARG A 133 -6.65 8.55 -4.73
C ARG A 133 -8.11 8.65 -4.28
N PHE A 134 -9.03 8.88 -5.21
CA PHE A 134 -10.43 9.13 -4.92
C PHE A 134 -11.34 8.29 -5.81
N LEU A 135 -12.50 7.93 -5.27
CA LEU A 135 -13.52 7.11 -5.92
C LEU A 135 -14.63 7.94 -6.56
N ASP A 136 -14.69 9.24 -6.25
CA ASP A 136 -15.74 10.16 -6.68
C ASP A 136 -15.19 11.37 -7.45
N PRO A 137 -14.41 11.19 -8.53
CA PRO A 137 -13.99 12.32 -9.35
C PRO A 137 -15.22 13.04 -9.95
N PRO A 138 -15.18 14.38 -10.11
CA PRO A 138 -14.10 15.30 -9.75
C PRO A 138 -14.16 15.80 -8.29
N HIS A 139 -15.15 15.39 -7.50
CA HIS A 139 -15.40 15.91 -6.16
C HIS A 139 -14.29 15.56 -5.16
N ASN A 140 -13.65 14.40 -5.34
CA ASN A 140 -12.48 13.96 -4.57
C ASN A 140 -12.73 13.97 -3.05
N THR A 141 -13.90 13.51 -2.62
CA THR A 141 -14.28 13.44 -1.20
C THR A 141 -14.13 12.04 -0.63
N GLN A 142 -14.25 11.00 -1.46
CA GLN A 142 -14.20 9.60 -1.07
C GLN A 142 -12.85 9.00 -1.40
N LYS A 143 -12.01 8.79 -0.38
CA LYS A 143 -10.68 8.20 -0.57
C LYS A 143 -10.79 6.74 -1.00
N SER A 144 -10.02 6.36 -2.01
CA SER A 144 -9.73 4.95 -2.28
C SER A 144 -8.79 4.46 -1.17
N ILE A 145 -9.23 3.48 -0.37
CA ILE A 145 -8.36 2.87 0.64
C ILE A 145 -7.22 2.09 -0.04
N LEU A 146 -6.15 1.87 0.72
CA LEU A 146 -5.02 1.05 0.30
C LEU A 146 -5.03 -0.26 1.07
N PRO A 147 -4.43 -1.33 0.51
CA PRO A 147 -4.33 -2.60 1.21
C PRO A 147 -3.67 -2.45 2.57
N CYS A 148 -4.27 -3.02 3.61
CA CYS A 148 -3.92 -2.68 5.00
C CYS A 148 -2.47 -3.05 5.36
N THR A 149 -1.96 -4.19 4.88
CA THR A 149 -0.59 -4.65 5.18
C THR A 149 0.48 -3.82 4.45
N PRO A 150 0.39 -3.59 3.12
CA PRO A 150 1.25 -2.62 2.45
C PRO A 150 1.20 -1.24 3.10
N LEU A 151 0.02 -0.71 3.41
CA LEU A 151 -0.12 0.59 4.06
C LEU A 151 0.50 0.60 5.48
N ALA A 152 0.40 -0.50 6.23
CA ALA A 152 1.09 -0.64 7.51
C ALA A 152 2.61 -0.53 7.35
N MET A 153 3.20 -1.10 6.29
CA MET A 153 4.64 -0.97 6.03
C MET A 153 5.02 0.48 5.77
N ILE A 154 4.23 1.18 4.96
CA ILE A 154 4.42 2.61 4.72
C ILE A 154 4.39 3.39 6.04
N LYS A 155 3.42 3.12 6.93
CA LYS A 155 3.33 3.78 8.24
C LYS A 155 4.50 3.44 9.18
N ILE A 156 5.02 2.23 9.12
CA ILE A 156 6.23 1.85 9.85
C ILE A 156 7.42 2.64 9.32
N LEU A 157 7.62 2.71 8.00
CA LEU A 157 8.73 3.46 7.39
C LEU A 157 8.63 4.97 7.67
N GLU A 158 7.43 5.54 7.69
CA GLU A 158 7.20 6.92 8.13
C GLU A 158 7.59 7.12 9.59
N TYR A 159 7.16 6.21 10.49
CA TYR A 159 7.51 6.27 11.91
C TYR A 159 9.02 6.15 12.16
N LEU A 160 9.72 5.33 11.36
CA LEU A 160 11.16 5.16 11.43
C LEU A 160 11.96 6.29 10.77
N ASN A 161 11.29 7.33 10.23
CA ASN A 161 11.91 8.44 9.50
C ASN A 161 12.73 8.01 8.27
N ILE A 162 12.34 6.89 7.64
CA ILE A 162 12.93 6.48 6.35
C ILE A 162 12.44 7.40 5.23
N TYR A 163 11.18 7.82 5.32
CA TYR A 163 10.58 8.84 4.46
C TYR A 163 11.22 10.20 4.75
N ASN A 164 11.85 10.79 3.73
CA ASN A 164 12.40 12.13 3.81
C ASN A 164 11.27 13.17 3.66
N THR A 165 10.88 13.78 4.78
CA THR A 165 9.79 14.76 4.83
C THR A 165 10.14 16.12 4.22
N ILE A 166 11.41 16.37 3.88
CA ILE A 166 11.86 17.56 3.16
C ILE A 166 11.41 17.50 1.68
N LEU A 167 11.28 16.28 1.13
CA LEU A 167 10.86 16.09 -0.25
C LEU A 167 9.35 16.16 -0.40
N ASP A 168 8.90 16.55 -1.60
CA ASP A 168 7.48 16.57 -1.96
C ASP A 168 6.80 15.23 -1.72
N TYR A 169 5.49 15.29 -1.46
CA TYR A 169 4.66 14.10 -1.38
C TYR A 169 4.76 13.27 -2.67
N GLY A 170 4.85 11.94 -2.53
CA GLY A 170 5.11 11.03 -3.64
C GLY A 170 6.57 11.01 -4.14
N LYS A 171 7.51 11.69 -3.47
CA LYS A 171 8.97 11.59 -3.73
C LYS A 171 9.79 11.33 -2.46
N ARG A 172 9.13 11.09 -1.34
CA ARG A 172 9.77 11.01 -0.01
C ARG A 172 10.73 9.84 0.16
N LEU A 173 10.66 8.83 -0.71
CA LEU A 173 11.61 7.72 -0.75
C LEU A 173 12.66 7.85 -1.86
N TRP A 174 12.75 9.01 -2.52
CA TRP A 174 13.76 9.23 -3.56
C TRP A 174 15.18 8.94 -3.04
N GLY A 175 15.93 8.17 -3.82
CA GLY A 175 17.28 7.74 -3.48
C GLY A 175 17.37 6.62 -2.44
N ARG A 176 16.24 6.08 -1.96
CA ARG A 176 16.21 4.87 -1.13
C ARG A 176 16.15 3.62 -2.00
N ARG A 177 16.97 2.63 -1.67
CA ARG A 177 16.89 1.27 -2.23
C ARG A 177 16.24 0.34 -1.23
N ILE A 178 15.18 -0.35 -1.63
CA ILE A 178 14.40 -1.23 -0.75
C ILE A 178 14.31 -2.61 -1.35
N THR A 179 14.69 -3.65 -0.60
CA THR A 179 14.42 -5.04 -1.00
C THR A 179 13.12 -5.52 -0.35
N VAL A 180 12.21 -6.07 -1.14
CA VAL A 180 10.98 -6.72 -0.68
C VAL A 180 11.04 -8.20 -1.04
N ILE A 181 11.20 -9.06 -0.04
CA ILE A 181 11.28 -10.53 -0.18
C ILE A 181 9.88 -11.11 0.03
N ASN A 182 9.06 -10.99 -1.01
CA ASN A 182 7.72 -11.55 -1.20
C ASN A 182 7.16 -10.87 -2.47
N ARG A 183 6.62 -11.64 -3.42
CA ARG A 183 5.94 -11.11 -4.62
C ARG A 183 4.50 -11.59 -4.77
N SER A 184 3.82 -11.89 -3.66
CA SER A 184 2.40 -12.18 -3.65
C SER A 184 1.57 -11.01 -4.17
N GLU A 185 0.44 -11.31 -4.81
CA GLU A 185 -0.51 -10.30 -5.29
C GLU A 185 -1.23 -9.57 -4.15
N VAL A 186 -1.23 -10.15 -2.94
CA VAL A 186 -1.95 -9.61 -1.77
C VAL A 186 -1.10 -8.56 -1.04
N VAL A 187 0.22 -8.78 -0.92
CA VAL A 187 1.09 -7.89 -0.13
C VAL A 187 2.34 -7.48 -0.89
N GLY A 188 3.10 -8.45 -1.42
CA GLY A 188 4.45 -8.22 -1.95
C GLY A 188 4.48 -7.23 -3.14
N ARG A 189 3.73 -7.53 -4.20
CA ARG A 189 3.63 -6.66 -5.40
C ARG A 189 2.97 -5.31 -5.08
N PRO A 190 1.84 -5.26 -4.35
CA PRO A 190 1.28 -3.99 -3.88
C PRO A 190 2.26 -3.10 -3.11
N LEU A 191 3.00 -3.69 -2.18
CA LEU A 191 4.00 -2.98 -1.39
C LEU A 191 5.13 -2.43 -2.27
N ALA A 192 5.68 -3.25 -3.16
CA ALA A 192 6.74 -2.82 -4.06
C ALA A 192 6.30 -1.66 -4.96
N ALA A 193 5.09 -1.73 -5.50
CA ALA A 193 4.52 -0.66 -6.30
C ALA A 193 4.29 0.64 -5.51
N LEU A 194 3.76 0.57 -4.29
CA LEU A 194 3.56 1.74 -3.43
C LEU A 194 4.88 2.45 -3.11
N LEU A 195 5.89 1.69 -2.71
CA LEU A 195 7.22 2.22 -2.40
C LEU A 195 7.89 2.86 -3.63
N ALA A 196 7.78 2.21 -4.79
CA ALA A 196 8.30 2.74 -6.06
C ALA A 196 7.57 4.02 -6.50
N ASN A 197 6.25 4.07 -6.33
CA ASN A 197 5.44 5.25 -6.60
C ASN A 197 5.81 6.44 -5.70
N ASP A 198 6.30 6.18 -4.48
CA ASP A 198 6.82 7.18 -3.54
C ASP A 198 8.29 7.58 -3.80
N GLY A 199 8.91 7.00 -4.85
CA GLY A 199 10.23 7.37 -5.36
C GLY A 199 11.37 6.41 -5.02
N ALA A 200 11.11 5.30 -4.31
CA ALA A 200 12.13 4.30 -4.05
C ALA A 200 12.53 3.53 -5.33
N GLU A 201 13.76 3.03 -5.35
CA GLU A 201 14.13 1.91 -6.20
C GLU A 201 13.90 0.62 -5.40
N VAL A 202 12.97 -0.22 -5.85
CA VAL A 202 12.53 -1.39 -5.09
C VAL A 202 12.92 -2.67 -5.81
N TYR A 203 13.68 -3.53 -5.14
CA TYR A 203 14.03 -4.86 -5.59
C TYR A 203 13.02 -5.85 -5.01
N SER A 204 12.03 -6.24 -5.82
CA SER A 204 11.10 -7.30 -5.49
C SER A 204 11.79 -8.64 -5.72
N VAL A 205 11.85 -9.49 -4.71
CA VAL A 205 12.50 -10.81 -4.75
C VAL A 205 11.44 -11.89 -4.56
N ASP A 206 11.51 -12.91 -5.42
CA ASP A 206 10.67 -14.10 -5.39
C ASP A 206 11.49 -15.35 -5.76
N VAL A 207 10.92 -16.54 -5.56
CA VAL A 207 11.52 -17.81 -5.99
C VAL A 207 11.85 -17.86 -7.48
N THR A 208 11.16 -17.05 -8.29
CA THR A 208 11.37 -16.94 -9.74
C THR A 208 12.49 -15.97 -10.16
N GLY A 209 13.03 -15.16 -9.26
CA GLY A 209 14.11 -14.21 -9.55
C GLY A 209 13.87 -12.81 -8.99
N VAL A 210 14.55 -11.81 -9.54
CA VAL A 210 14.52 -10.41 -9.06
C VAL A 210 13.86 -9.50 -10.11
N GLN A 211 12.97 -8.63 -9.64
CA GLN A 211 12.38 -7.54 -10.41
C GLN A 211 12.71 -6.21 -9.77
N ARG A 212 13.00 -5.21 -10.59
CA ARG A 212 13.19 -3.83 -10.15
C ARG A 212 11.92 -3.01 -10.45
N PHE A 213 11.32 -2.49 -9.39
CA PHE A 213 10.23 -1.53 -9.44
C PHE A 213 10.81 -0.13 -9.25
N SER A 214 10.44 0.79 -10.13
CA SER A 214 10.84 2.19 -10.03
C SER A 214 9.69 3.09 -10.46
N ARG A 215 9.78 4.38 -10.17
CA ARG A 215 8.76 5.33 -10.60
C ARG A 215 8.74 5.45 -12.13
N GLY A 216 7.55 5.48 -12.73
CA GLY A 216 7.39 5.79 -14.15
C GLY A 216 7.98 7.15 -14.54
N GLN A 217 8.62 7.20 -15.71
CA GLN A 217 9.18 8.43 -16.27
C GLN A 217 8.19 9.09 -17.24
N GLY A 218 8.09 10.42 -17.16
CA GLY A 218 7.28 11.25 -18.05
C GLY A 218 5.88 11.61 -17.52
N LEU A 219 5.23 12.59 -18.17
CA LEU A 219 3.90 13.11 -17.78
C LEU A 219 2.76 12.08 -17.92
N ARG A 220 2.96 11.05 -18.77
CA ARG A 220 1.93 10.03 -19.09
C ARG A 220 2.02 8.77 -18.22
N ASN A 221 3.19 8.47 -17.64
CA ASN A 221 3.40 7.25 -16.85
C ASN A 221 3.37 7.58 -15.35
N GLN A 222 2.15 7.69 -14.80
CA GLN A 222 1.95 7.87 -13.36
C GLN A 222 2.10 6.56 -12.56
N GLN A 223 2.24 5.43 -13.24
CA GLN A 223 2.41 4.11 -12.67
C GLN A 223 3.90 3.75 -12.50
N HIS A 224 4.22 2.90 -11.52
CA HIS A 224 5.50 2.22 -11.41
C HIS A 224 5.86 1.43 -12.68
N VAL A 225 7.14 1.34 -12.97
CA VAL A 225 7.70 0.52 -14.06
C VAL A 225 8.39 -0.68 -13.43
N VAL A 226 8.17 -1.86 -14.03
CA VAL A 226 8.78 -3.12 -13.62
C VAL A 226 9.78 -3.55 -14.68
N GLU A 227 11.00 -3.85 -14.25
CA GLU A 227 12.07 -4.38 -15.08
C GLU A 227 12.58 -5.69 -14.49
N GLU A 228 12.67 -6.74 -15.31
CA GLU A 228 13.31 -7.99 -14.89
C GLU A 228 14.82 -7.78 -14.69
N LYS A 229 15.37 -8.34 -13.63
CA LYS A 229 16.80 -8.29 -13.30
C LYS A 229 17.37 -9.72 -13.21
N PRO A 230 17.51 -10.44 -14.35
CA PRO A 230 18.01 -11.82 -14.35
C PRO A 230 19.46 -11.94 -13.84
N ASP A 231 20.23 -10.86 -13.94
CA ASP A 231 21.64 -10.81 -13.51
C ASP A 231 21.80 -10.51 -12.00
N MET A 232 20.70 -10.30 -11.27
CA MET A 232 20.74 -9.98 -9.85
C MET A 232 20.21 -11.13 -9.01
N THR A 233 20.93 -11.45 -7.94
CA THR A 233 20.49 -12.39 -6.91
C THR A 233 19.82 -11.66 -5.74
N MET A 234 19.20 -12.41 -4.82
CA MET A 234 18.70 -11.86 -3.57
C MET A 234 19.83 -11.22 -2.77
N GLU A 235 20.98 -11.88 -2.71
CA GLU A 235 22.17 -11.46 -1.98
C GLU A 235 22.72 -10.13 -2.50
N ASP A 236 22.72 -9.94 -3.83
CA ASP A 236 23.11 -8.66 -4.44
C ASP A 236 22.17 -7.52 -4.03
N CYS A 237 20.87 -7.80 -3.94
CA CYS A 237 19.87 -6.83 -3.51
C CYS A 237 20.04 -6.46 -2.02
N LEU A 238 20.32 -7.45 -1.17
CA LEU A 238 20.57 -7.26 0.27
C LEU A 238 21.82 -6.40 0.53
N ALA A 239 22.87 -6.57 -0.27
CA ALA A 239 24.13 -5.87 -0.12
C ALA A 239 24.03 -4.35 -0.42
N ILE A 240 23.02 -3.93 -1.18
CA ILE A 240 22.86 -2.54 -1.62
C ILE A 240 21.69 -1.80 -0.95
N SER A 241 20.71 -2.52 -0.42
CA SER A 241 19.46 -1.93 0.06
C SER A 241 19.62 -1.20 1.40
N ASP A 242 18.98 -0.04 1.52
CA ASP A 242 18.87 0.70 2.77
C ASP A 242 17.79 0.11 3.70
N VAL A 243 16.81 -0.60 3.11
CA VAL A 243 15.72 -1.27 3.81
C VAL A 243 15.51 -2.67 3.24
N VAL A 244 15.33 -3.66 4.11
CA VAL A 244 14.97 -5.03 3.75
C VAL A 244 13.66 -5.39 4.43
N ILE A 245 12.63 -5.69 3.64
CA ILE A 245 11.31 -6.10 4.12
C ILE A 245 11.09 -7.55 3.69
N SER A 246 10.84 -8.46 4.63
CA SER A 246 10.60 -9.87 4.35
C SER A 246 9.26 -10.33 4.90
N GLY A 247 8.58 -11.19 4.16
CA GLY A 247 7.31 -11.78 4.59
C GLY A 247 7.03 -13.09 3.86
N VAL A 248 8.04 -13.94 3.73
CA VAL A 248 7.90 -15.28 3.16
C VAL A 248 7.17 -16.17 4.17
N PRO A 249 6.03 -16.79 3.81
CA PRO A 249 5.27 -17.61 4.74
C PRO A 249 6.03 -18.88 5.14
N GLY A 250 5.82 -19.34 6.37
CA GLY A 250 6.46 -20.53 6.92
C GLY A 250 7.73 -20.24 7.73
N ASP A 251 8.32 -21.30 8.26
CA ASP A 251 9.46 -21.28 9.19
C ASP A 251 10.81 -21.59 8.52
N LYS A 252 10.77 -22.31 7.38
CA LYS A 252 11.94 -22.79 6.65
C LYS A 252 12.79 -21.68 6.03
N PHE A 253 12.15 -20.61 5.55
CA PHE A 253 12.87 -19.53 4.87
C PHE A 253 13.55 -18.59 5.88
N LYS A 254 14.84 -18.34 5.66
CA LYS A 254 15.63 -17.36 6.38
C LYS A 254 16.39 -16.45 5.40
N VAL A 255 16.38 -15.16 5.69
CA VAL A 255 17.18 -14.16 4.99
C VAL A 255 18.64 -14.36 5.38
N PRO A 256 19.60 -14.39 4.43
CA PRO A 256 21.03 -14.46 4.72
C PRO A 256 21.49 -13.11 5.28
N VAL A 257 21.45 -12.99 6.61
CA VAL A 257 21.65 -11.72 7.33
C VAL A 257 23.06 -11.16 7.14
N GLU A 258 24.04 -12.01 6.90
CA GLU A 258 25.44 -11.67 6.61
C GLU A 258 25.62 -10.94 5.27
N LYS A 259 24.60 -10.97 4.39
CA LYS A 259 24.58 -10.24 3.12
C LYS A 259 23.88 -8.89 3.24
N ILE A 260 23.25 -8.61 4.38
CA ILE A 260 22.56 -7.35 4.61
C ILE A 260 23.62 -6.25 4.78
N ARG A 261 23.44 -5.16 4.05
CA ARG A 261 24.25 -3.95 4.22
C ARG A 261 24.21 -3.46 5.67
N ASP A 262 25.38 -3.19 6.25
CA ASP A 262 25.47 -2.62 7.59
C ASP A 262 24.71 -1.28 7.69
N GLY A 263 23.93 -1.15 8.75
CA GLY A 263 23.07 -0.01 9.00
C GLY A 263 21.71 -0.06 8.30
N ALA A 264 21.38 -1.12 7.56
CA ALA A 264 20.06 -1.27 6.94
C ALA A 264 18.93 -1.36 8.00
N VAL A 265 17.71 -1.02 7.59
CA VAL A 265 16.49 -1.26 8.37
C VAL A 265 15.85 -2.56 7.94
N CYS A 266 15.57 -3.45 8.89
CA CYS A 266 14.97 -4.76 8.62
C CYS A 266 13.56 -4.84 9.21
N ILE A 267 12.59 -5.30 8.40
CA ILE A 267 11.18 -5.42 8.81
C ILE A 267 10.67 -6.81 8.42
N ASN A 268 10.12 -7.54 9.40
CA ASN A 268 9.45 -8.81 9.16
C ASN A 268 7.93 -8.65 9.24
N PHE A 269 7.22 -9.09 8.20
CA PHE A 269 5.76 -9.14 8.17
C PHE A 269 5.17 -10.55 7.97
N SER A 270 5.98 -11.61 7.97
CA SER A 270 5.42 -12.96 7.94
C SER A 270 4.67 -13.26 9.25
N SER A 271 3.70 -14.17 9.19
CA SER A 271 2.95 -14.70 10.34
C SER A 271 3.40 -16.13 10.65
N GLU A 272 3.43 -16.52 11.94
CA GLU A 272 3.78 -17.90 12.39
C GLU A 272 2.66 -18.91 12.12
N LYS A 273 2.98 -20.21 12.23
CA LYS A 273 2.09 -21.25 12.76
C LYS A 273 2.45 -21.44 14.23
N VAL A 274 1.58 -21.04 15.16
CA VAL A 274 1.87 -21.20 16.60
C VAL A 274 1.85 -22.68 16.94
N SER A 275 3.01 -23.24 17.25
CA SER A 275 3.18 -24.65 17.59
C SER A 275 3.44 -24.88 19.07
N SER A 276 2.64 -24.29 19.98
CA SER A 276 2.32 -24.91 21.29
C SER A 276 1.25 -24.13 22.09
N PRO A 277 0.42 -24.81 22.92
CA PRO A 277 -0.53 -24.17 23.84
C PRO A 277 0.11 -23.34 24.97
N LEU A 278 1.43 -23.40 25.16
CA LEU A 278 2.13 -22.59 26.16
C LEU A 278 2.23 -21.11 25.74
N ASN A 279 2.29 -20.82 24.44
CA ASN A 279 2.61 -19.49 23.94
C ASN A 279 1.53 -18.43 24.23
N ALA A 280 0.25 -18.81 24.28
CA ALA A 280 -0.85 -17.90 24.63
C ALA A 280 -0.83 -17.45 26.10
N ARG A 281 -0.32 -18.30 27.01
CA ARG A 281 -0.16 -17.96 28.44
C ARG A 281 1.10 -17.14 28.73
N PHE A 282 2.11 -17.23 27.87
CA PHE A 282 3.37 -16.52 28.06
C PHE A 282 3.25 -15.01 27.78
N GLU A 283 2.47 -14.58 26.80
CA GLU A 283 2.27 -13.14 26.55
C GLU A 283 1.43 -12.44 27.63
N GLU A 284 0.43 -13.12 28.21
CA GLU A 284 -0.30 -12.64 29.41
C GLU A 284 0.62 -12.49 30.63
N THR A 285 1.65 -13.35 30.72
CA THR A 285 2.65 -13.29 31.79
C THR A 285 3.62 -12.13 31.58
N ILE A 286 4.04 -11.87 30.33
CA ILE A 286 4.88 -10.72 29.96
C ILE A 286 4.16 -9.38 30.19
N GLU A 287 2.84 -9.29 30.00
CA GLU A 287 2.08 -8.08 30.34
C GLU A 287 1.98 -7.84 31.85
N LYS A 288 1.96 -8.90 32.67
CA LYS A 288 2.03 -8.80 34.14
C LYS A 288 3.43 -8.53 34.67
N GLU A 289 4.48 -9.07 34.04
CA GLU A 289 5.87 -8.87 34.47
C GLU A 289 6.43 -7.49 34.08
N LYS A 290 5.79 -6.78 33.15
CA LYS A 290 6.10 -5.37 32.84
C LYS A 290 5.80 -4.39 33.98
N GLU A 291 4.98 -4.76 34.96
CA GLU A 291 4.76 -3.92 36.15
C GLU A 291 5.93 -3.99 37.16
N ASN A 292 6.82 -4.99 37.05
CA ASN A 292 7.87 -5.25 38.06
C ASN A 292 9.31 -5.00 37.61
N GLY A 293 9.55 -4.44 36.42
CA GLY A 293 10.84 -3.83 36.08
C GLY A 293 12.02 -4.76 35.78
N GLU A 294 11.83 -6.07 35.68
CA GLU A 294 12.84 -7.02 35.20
C GLU A 294 12.19 -7.99 34.21
N ALA A 295 12.55 -7.88 32.93
CA ALA A 295 12.23 -8.90 31.94
C ALA A 295 13.50 -9.21 31.14
N ASP A 296 13.99 -10.43 31.32
CA ASP A 296 15.05 -11.03 30.52
C ASP A 296 14.57 -11.17 29.05
N MET A 297 15.27 -10.52 28.13
CA MET A 297 14.83 -10.20 26.76
C MET A 297 15.23 -11.28 25.73
N THR A 298 14.94 -12.55 25.98
CA THR A 298 15.40 -13.62 25.07
C THR A 298 14.38 -14.73 24.85
N THR A 299 13.25 -14.39 24.22
CA THR A 299 12.47 -15.31 23.35
C THR A 299 11.44 -14.52 22.54
N GLN A 300 11.89 -13.68 21.60
CA GLN A 300 11.04 -13.22 20.51
C GLN A 300 11.23 -14.14 19.32
N HIS A 301 10.16 -14.82 18.90
CA HIS A 301 10.18 -15.76 17.79
C HIS A 301 10.60 -15.08 16.47
N GLU A 302 11.71 -15.54 15.91
CA GLU A 302 12.50 -14.93 14.83
C GLU A 302 12.08 -15.41 13.44
N GLN A 303 11.13 -14.67 12.87
CA GLN A 303 10.59 -14.96 11.55
C GLN A 303 11.28 -14.17 10.45
N ASN A 304 11.56 -14.91 9.37
CA ASN A 304 12.48 -14.65 8.24
C ASN A 304 13.90 -14.18 8.60
N PHE A 305 14.13 -13.41 9.65
CA PHE A 305 15.45 -12.98 10.12
C PHE A 305 15.87 -13.77 11.35
N THR A 306 17.12 -14.21 11.41
CA THR A 306 17.76 -14.84 12.58
C THR A 306 18.18 -13.76 13.60
N PRO A 307 18.59 -14.10 14.85
CA PRO A 307 18.98 -13.08 15.83
C PRO A 307 20.16 -12.22 15.35
N ALA A 308 21.02 -12.82 14.53
CA ALA A 308 22.21 -12.19 13.94
C ALA A 308 21.89 -10.99 13.05
N VAL A 309 20.62 -10.78 12.65
CA VAL A 309 20.20 -9.52 11.99
C VAL A 309 20.53 -8.29 12.83
N LYS A 310 20.57 -8.42 14.17
CA LYS A 310 20.89 -7.35 15.10
C LYS A 310 22.37 -6.94 15.07
N GLU A 311 23.23 -7.70 14.41
CA GLU A 311 24.65 -7.36 14.24
C GLU A 311 24.86 -6.42 13.04
N HIS A 312 23.98 -6.50 12.05
CA HIS A 312 24.07 -5.74 10.79
C HIS A 312 23.07 -4.57 10.71
N ALA A 313 21.83 -4.77 11.17
CA ALA A 313 20.76 -3.79 11.02
C ALA A 313 20.90 -2.62 12.02
N SER A 314 20.61 -1.40 11.57
CA SER A 314 20.47 -0.25 12.48
C SER A 314 19.17 -0.31 13.27
N ILE A 315 18.09 -0.78 12.63
CA ILE A 315 16.75 -0.92 13.21
C ILE A 315 16.15 -2.26 12.76
N TYR A 316 15.53 -2.97 13.70
CA TYR A 316 14.79 -4.20 13.42
C TYR A 316 13.34 -4.12 13.93
N VAL A 317 12.38 -4.40 13.06
CA VAL A 317 10.96 -4.55 13.40
C VAL A 317 10.56 -6.02 13.24
N PRO A 318 10.39 -6.77 14.35
CA PRO A 318 10.23 -8.23 14.31
C PRO A 318 8.83 -8.68 13.84
N ALA A 319 7.82 -7.82 14.00
CA ALA A 319 6.45 -8.13 13.61
C ALA A 319 5.69 -6.82 13.36
N VAL A 320 4.61 -6.92 12.57
CA VAL A 320 3.83 -5.75 12.12
C VAL A 320 2.35 -5.83 12.48
N GLY A 321 1.87 -6.97 12.98
CA GLY A 321 0.44 -7.29 13.13
C GLY A 321 -0.37 -6.22 13.85
N LYS A 322 0.13 -5.65 14.97
CA LYS A 322 -0.57 -4.57 15.69
C LYS A 322 -0.72 -3.29 14.85
N VAL A 323 0.24 -2.97 13.99
CA VAL A 323 0.12 -1.84 13.04
C VAL A 323 -0.91 -2.17 11.97
N THR A 324 -0.88 -3.39 11.42
CA THR A 324 -1.87 -3.85 10.42
C THR A 324 -3.30 -3.75 10.96
N ILE A 325 -3.56 -4.18 12.19
CA ILE A 325 -4.89 -4.08 12.80
C ILE A 325 -5.33 -2.61 12.96
N MET A 326 -4.42 -1.70 13.35
CA MET A 326 -4.76 -0.26 13.41
C MET A 326 -5.09 0.32 12.03
N ILE A 327 -4.37 -0.08 10.99
CA ILE A 327 -4.69 0.33 9.62
C ILE A 327 -6.03 -0.25 9.17
N LEU A 328 -6.34 -1.48 9.57
CA LEU A 328 -7.63 -2.09 9.30
C LEU A 328 -8.78 -1.30 9.96
N LEU A 329 -8.64 -0.88 11.22
CA LEU A 329 -9.63 -0.01 11.89
C LEU A 329 -9.76 1.35 11.19
N ARG A 330 -8.65 1.92 10.74
CA ARG A 330 -8.65 3.15 9.96
C ARG A 330 -9.39 2.97 8.62
N ASN A 331 -9.15 1.87 7.92
CA ASN A 331 -9.86 1.53 6.69
C ASN A 331 -11.36 1.32 6.96
N LEU A 332 -11.74 0.67 8.06
CA LEU A 332 -13.14 0.51 8.48
C LEU A 332 -13.87 1.85 8.62
N LEU A 333 -13.22 2.87 9.20
CA LEU A 333 -13.80 4.22 9.29
C LEU A 333 -14.05 4.83 7.90
N VAL A 334 -13.09 4.65 6.97
CA VAL A 334 -13.23 5.13 5.59
C VAL A 334 -14.34 4.37 4.86
N CYS A 335 -14.39 3.04 4.99
CA CYS A 335 -15.44 2.18 4.44
C CYS A 335 -16.82 2.57 4.96
N THR A 336 -16.95 2.82 6.27
CA THR A 336 -18.20 3.28 6.88
C THR A 336 -18.68 4.61 6.29
N ALA A 337 -17.78 5.59 6.18
CA ALA A 337 -18.10 6.90 5.60
C ALA A 337 -18.46 6.78 4.11
N MET A 338 -17.70 5.98 3.37
CA MET A 338 -17.90 5.71 1.95
C MET A 338 -19.23 5.02 1.69
N ALA A 339 -19.59 3.98 2.45
CA ALA A 339 -20.87 3.30 2.34
C ALA A 339 -22.04 4.26 2.60
N ARG A 340 -21.95 5.12 3.62
CA ARG A 340 -22.96 6.17 3.88
C ARG A 340 -23.09 7.14 2.71
N TYR A 341 -21.97 7.58 2.14
CA TYR A 341 -21.96 8.47 0.98
C TYR A 341 -22.64 7.82 -0.24
N PHE A 342 -22.21 6.65 -0.67
CA PHE A 342 -22.76 6.00 -1.87
C PHE A 342 -24.24 5.62 -1.72
N ARG A 343 -24.70 5.29 -0.51
CA ARG A 343 -26.13 5.08 -0.22
C ARG A 343 -26.98 6.35 -0.30
N SER A 344 -26.37 7.52 -0.08
CA SER A 344 -27.06 8.81 -0.16
C SER A 344 -27.26 9.32 -1.60
N LEU A 345 -26.55 8.74 -2.57
CA LEU A 345 -26.61 9.16 -3.96
C LEU A 345 -27.88 8.67 -4.66
N THR A 346 -28.43 9.49 -5.55
CA THR A 346 -29.52 9.09 -6.43
C THR A 346 -29.03 8.13 -7.53
N PRO A 347 -29.92 7.34 -8.15
CA PRO A 347 -29.55 6.46 -9.27
C PRO A 347 -28.86 7.21 -10.43
N SER A 348 -29.25 8.46 -10.71
CA SER A 348 -28.62 9.28 -11.74
C SER A 348 -27.20 9.71 -11.37
N GLN A 349 -26.97 10.10 -10.12
CA GLN A 349 -25.63 10.43 -9.61
C GLN A 349 -24.71 9.21 -9.64
N LEU A 350 -25.22 8.04 -9.25
CA LEU A 350 -24.46 6.79 -9.29
C LEU A 350 -24.10 6.38 -10.72
N SER A 351 -25.04 6.54 -11.67
CA SER A 351 -24.79 6.28 -13.10
C SER A 351 -23.72 7.23 -13.66
N ALA A 352 -23.79 8.51 -13.30
CA ALA A 352 -22.79 9.49 -13.71
C ALA A 352 -21.38 9.13 -13.20
N LEU A 353 -21.25 8.74 -11.92
CA LEU A 353 -19.98 8.27 -11.38
C LEU A 353 -19.45 7.05 -12.14
N LYS A 354 -20.27 6.03 -12.37
CA LYS A 354 -19.87 4.83 -13.14
C LYS A 354 -19.40 5.15 -14.56
N SER A 355 -20.00 6.16 -15.22
CA SER A 355 -19.58 6.57 -16.56
C SER A 355 -18.20 7.24 -16.59
N LEU A 356 -17.75 7.82 -15.47
CA LEU A 356 -16.41 8.39 -15.32
C LEU A 356 -15.35 7.31 -15.01
N GLU A 357 -15.77 6.09 -14.64
CA GLU A 357 -14.87 5.01 -14.25
C GLU A 357 -14.30 4.21 -15.41
N THR A 358 -14.82 4.34 -16.64
CA THR A 358 -14.29 3.62 -17.81
C THR A 358 -13.09 4.37 -18.42
N PRO A 359 -11.86 3.85 -18.31
CA PRO A 359 -10.75 4.37 -19.10
C PRO A 359 -10.83 3.70 -20.47
N SER A 360 -10.97 4.52 -21.52
CA SER A 360 -10.57 4.16 -22.87
C SER A 360 -9.05 3.92 -22.91
N ASN A 361 -8.61 2.73 -22.49
CA ASN A 361 -7.33 2.05 -22.77
C ASN A 361 -7.14 0.89 -21.78
N ILE A 362 -7.89 -0.19 -21.97
CA ILE A 362 -7.53 -1.49 -21.39
C ILE A 362 -6.46 -2.09 -22.31
N SER A 363 -5.17 -1.92 -21.99
CA SER A 363 -4.18 -2.85 -22.52
C SER A 363 -4.38 -4.17 -21.76
N ASN A 364 -5.04 -5.12 -22.39
CA ASN A 364 -5.12 -6.49 -21.91
C ASN A 364 -3.69 -7.02 -21.69
N HIS A 365 -3.25 -7.15 -20.45
CA HIS A 365 -2.20 -8.11 -20.14
C HIS A 365 -2.85 -9.50 -20.19
N PRO A 366 -2.34 -10.45 -20.99
CA PRO A 366 -2.92 -11.78 -21.05
C PRO A 366 -2.77 -12.45 -19.69
N ILE A 367 -3.88 -13.00 -19.20
CA ILE A 367 -3.86 -14.08 -18.21
C ILE A 367 -3.09 -15.22 -18.88
N ALA A 368 -1.89 -15.52 -18.39
CA ALA A 368 -1.12 -16.65 -18.87
C ALA A 368 -1.89 -17.94 -18.55
N SER A 369 -2.57 -18.48 -19.55
CA SER A 369 -3.00 -19.88 -19.58
C SER A 369 -1.87 -20.70 -20.20
N GLU A 370 -1.32 -21.63 -19.43
CA GLU A 370 -0.51 -22.73 -19.97
C GLU A 370 -1.42 -23.65 -20.81
N GLU A 371 -1.10 -23.84 -22.09
CA GLU A 371 -0.99 -25.15 -22.74
C GLU A 371 -0.65 -25.02 -24.25
N ASN A 372 0.56 -25.46 -24.58
CA ASN A 372 1.00 -26.29 -25.72
C ASN A 372 0.92 -25.86 -27.22
N THR A 373 2.13 -25.88 -27.82
CA THR A 373 2.55 -26.33 -29.17
C THR A 373 2.34 -25.51 -30.45
N SER A 374 3.47 -25.40 -31.17
CA SER A 374 3.70 -25.17 -32.60
C SER A 374 3.88 -23.72 -33.10
N THR A 375 5.12 -23.38 -33.45
CA THR A 375 5.50 -22.33 -34.43
C THR A 375 5.06 -22.73 -35.84
N PRO A 376 4.71 -21.78 -36.76
CA PRO A 376 5.71 -21.15 -37.64
C PRO A 376 5.33 -19.68 -38.05
N PRO A 377 5.85 -19.05 -39.14
CA PRO A 377 6.82 -17.96 -39.05
C PRO A 377 6.39 -16.61 -39.67
N ILE A 378 7.23 -15.60 -39.39
CA ILE A 378 7.58 -14.32 -40.06
C ILE A 378 6.81 -13.89 -41.33
N ASP A 379 6.60 -12.57 -41.40
CA ASP A 379 6.19 -11.70 -42.53
C ASP A 379 4.70 -11.60 -42.87
N SER A 380 4.08 -10.48 -42.46
CA SER A 380 3.42 -9.60 -43.44
C SER A 380 3.09 -8.20 -42.86
N MET A 381 3.45 -7.18 -43.64
CA MET A 381 2.80 -5.87 -43.76
C MET A 381 3.14 -4.75 -42.77
N LEU A 382 4.29 -4.12 -43.04
CA LEU A 382 4.29 -2.70 -43.39
C LEU A 382 3.11 -2.36 -44.32
N SER A 383 2.15 -1.56 -43.86
CA SER A 383 1.57 -0.41 -44.60
C SER A 383 0.27 0.10 -43.93
N SER A 384 0.00 1.39 -44.16
CA SER A 384 -1.26 2.13 -43.90
C SER A 384 -1.41 2.86 -42.54
N SER A 385 -0.79 4.03 -42.48
CA SER A 385 -1.48 5.34 -42.40
C SER A 385 -2.70 5.50 -41.47
N ILE A 386 -2.52 5.97 -40.23
CA ILE A 386 -3.45 6.93 -39.57
C ILE A 386 -2.65 7.83 -38.60
N LEU A 387 -2.36 9.06 -39.01
CA LEU A 387 -1.99 10.16 -38.09
C LEU A 387 -3.24 11.03 -37.91
N PRO A 388 -3.76 11.27 -36.69
CA PRO A 388 -4.79 12.28 -36.47
C PRO A 388 -4.19 13.69 -36.53
N GLU A 389 -4.96 14.59 -37.14
CA GLU A 389 -4.62 15.96 -37.51
C GLU A 389 -4.43 16.93 -36.32
N ARG A 390 -3.62 17.97 -36.61
CA ARG A 390 -3.46 19.30 -35.98
C ARG A 390 -4.29 19.63 -34.73
N ILE A 391 -3.58 19.97 -33.65
CA ILE A 391 -4.09 20.78 -32.52
C ILE A 391 -4.27 22.23 -32.99
N ASP A 392 -5.49 22.75 -32.87
CA ASP A 392 -5.87 24.13 -33.15
C ASP A 392 -5.27 25.08 -32.09
N LYS A 393 -4.38 25.99 -32.51
CA LYS A 393 -3.65 26.91 -31.62
C LYS A 393 -4.54 27.99 -30.99
N THR A 394 -5.78 28.15 -31.47
CA THR A 394 -6.69 29.22 -31.06
C THR A 394 -7.33 28.98 -29.69
N ASN A 395 -7.34 27.73 -29.21
CA ASN A 395 -7.93 27.38 -27.91
C ASN A 395 -7.00 27.60 -26.71
N VAL A 396 -5.68 27.67 -26.91
CA VAL A 396 -4.72 27.76 -25.80
C VAL A 396 -4.64 29.19 -25.24
N GLU A 397 -4.63 30.20 -26.11
CA GLU A 397 -4.63 31.62 -25.67
C GLU A 397 -5.94 32.01 -24.98
N THR A 398 -7.07 31.48 -25.47
CA THR A 398 -8.39 31.72 -24.85
C THR A 398 -8.44 31.14 -23.44
N LEU A 399 -7.96 29.90 -23.25
CA LEU A 399 -7.93 29.24 -21.94
C LEU A 399 -6.98 29.94 -20.95
N LEU A 400 -5.84 30.44 -21.43
CA LEU A 400 -4.88 31.20 -20.61
C LEU A 400 -5.44 32.54 -20.15
N ASN A 401 -6.17 33.24 -21.02
CA ASN A 401 -6.81 34.51 -20.69
C ASN A 401 -7.99 34.33 -19.70
N GLU A 402 -8.81 33.30 -19.89
CA GLU A 402 -9.89 32.97 -18.95
C GLU A 402 -9.34 32.62 -17.55
N THR A 403 -8.25 31.85 -17.48
CA THR A 403 -7.59 31.51 -16.21
C THR A 403 -6.98 32.73 -15.52
N ALA A 404 -6.43 33.68 -16.30
CA ALA A 404 -5.84 34.91 -15.76
C ALA A 404 -6.91 35.87 -15.19
N ASP A 405 -8.07 35.97 -15.83
CA ASP A 405 -9.18 36.79 -15.34
C ASP A 405 -9.86 36.18 -14.11
N GLU A 406 -9.90 34.86 -14.01
CA GLU A 406 -10.41 34.16 -12.83
C GLU A 406 -9.48 34.35 -11.62
N LEU A 407 -8.16 34.30 -11.82
CA LEU A 407 -7.15 34.61 -10.81
C LEU A 407 -7.23 36.07 -10.33
N LYS A 408 -7.45 37.04 -11.23
CA LYS A 408 -7.65 38.46 -10.85
C LYS A 408 -8.90 38.66 -10.00
N ARG A 409 -9.99 37.95 -10.30
CA ARG A 409 -11.23 37.99 -9.50
C ARG A 409 -11.03 37.37 -8.11
N MET A 410 -10.24 36.30 -8.00
CA MET A 410 -9.93 35.68 -6.71
C MET A 410 -9.10 36.59 -5.80
N VAL A 411 -8.19 37.39 -6.36
CA VAL A 411 -7.37 38.37 -5.61
C VAL A 411 -8.17 39.58 -5.15
N GLN A 412 -9.13 40.07 -5.95
CA GLN A 412 -9.97 41.22 -5.56
C GLN A 412 -10.97 40.92 -4.43
N ASN A 413 -11.34 39.65 -4.22
CA ASN A 413 -12.37 39.25 -3.25
C ASN A 413 -11.82 38.77 -1.90
N ASN A 414 -10.49 38.84 -1.68
CA ASN A 414 -9.87 38.31 -0.46
C ASN A 414 -8.65 39.18 -0.02
N PRO A 415 -8.84 40.24 0.79
CA PRO A 415 -7.79 41.21 1.09
C PRO A 415 -6.67 40.72 2.04
N ASP A 416 -6.74 39.48 2.56
CA ASP A 416 -5.76 38.91 3.52
C ASP A 416 -4.84 37.83 2.91
N VAL A 417 -4.68 37.75 1.59
CA VAL A 417 -3.70 36.85 0.97
C VAL A 417 -2.34 37.56 0.84
N ASP A 418 -1.39 37.12 1.67
CA ASP A 418 0.02 37.55 1.72
C ASP A 418 0.63 37.89 0.34
N ALA A 419 1.16 39.11 0.22
CA ALA A 419 1.70 39.73 -0.98
C ALA A 419 3.05 39.14 -1.44
N LYS A 420 3.07 37.86 -1.83
CA LYS A 420 4.20 37.20 -2.51
C LYS A 420 3.94 36.72 -3.95
N PRO A 421 2.70 36.59 -4.48
CA PRO A 421 2.49 36.23 -5.89
C PRO A 421 2.66 37.39 -6.88
N ALA A 422 2.50 38.65 -6.45
CA ALA A 422 2.49 39.80 -7.36
C ALA A 422 3.87 40.11 -7.97
N GLU A 423 4.96 39.93 -7.20
CA GLU A 423 6.34 40.16 -7.69
C GLU A 423 6.83 39.08 -8.68
N ALA A 424 6.19 37.90 -8.70
CA ALA A 424 6.54 36.83 -9.63
C ALA A 424 5.97 37.06 -11.04
N ILE A 425 4.85 37.78 -11.15
CA ILE A 425 4.19 38.07 -12.44
C ILE A 425 4.93 39.19 -13.18
N GLU A 426 5.48 40.18 -12.46
CA GLU A 426 6.24 41.27 -13.05
C GLU A 426 7.59 40.80 -13.64
N ARG A 427 8.18 39.71 -13.11
CA ARG A 427 9.40 39.09 -13.64
C ARG A 427 9.18 38.17 -14.85
N ALA A 428 7.95 37.73 -15.12
CA ALA A 428 7.63 36.86 -16.25
C ALA A 428 7.27 37.64 -17.54
N GLY A 429 7.04 38.95 -17.42
CA GLY A 429 6.56 39.80 -18.52
C GLY A 429 7.64 40.34 -19.48
N THR A 430 8.93 40.03 -19.28
CA THR A 430 10.00 40.56 -20.14
C THR A 430 11.05 39.50 -20.46
N VAL A 431 10.78 38.64 -21.46
CA VAL A 431 11.82 38.00 -22.26
C VAL A 431 11.34 37.93 -23.72
N GLU A 432 11.51 39.05 -24.44
CA GLU A 432 11.63 39.08 -25.89
C GLU A 432 13.10 38.85 -26.26
N GLU A 433 13.32 38.06 -27.32
CA GLU A 433 14.52 37.96 -28.17
C GLU A 433 15.88 37.56 -27.56
N ALA A 434 16.36 36.36 -27.95
CA ALA A 434 17.70 36.18 -28.52
C ALA A 434 17.87 34.77 -29.11
N VAL A 435 17.69 34.64 -30.42
CA VAL A 435 18.20 33.53 -31.24
C VAL A 435 19.47 34.02 -31.94
N PRO A 436 20.65 33.42 -31.77
CA PRO A 436 21.75 33.62 -32.69
C PRO A 436 21.84 32.47 -33.71
N ALA A 437 21.85 32.88 -34.98
CA ALA A 437 22.12 32.05 -36.15
C ALA A 437 23.60 31.61 -36.22
N GLY A 438 23.86 30.41 -36.74
CA GLY A 438 25.19 29.94 -37.18
C GLY A 438 25.15 28.48 -37.61
N LYS A 439 24.79 28.20 -38.87
CA LYS A 439 25.68 27.82 -39.99
C LYS A 439 26.32 26.42 -39.90
N ALA A 440 25.90 25.57 -40.84
CA ALA A 440 26.60 24.39 -41.30
C ALA A 440 27.96 24.72 -41.92
N ALA A 441 28.98 23.89 -41.64
CA ALA A 441 30.03 23.43 -42.57
C ALA A 441 31.04 22.52 -41.83
N ALA A 442 31.38 21.41 -42.50
CA ALA A 442 32.44 20.42 -42.24
C ALA A 442 32.23 19.43 -41.08
#